data_AF-A0A4Q1IQ30-F1
#
_entry.id   AF-A0A4Q1IQ30-F1
#
_cell.length_a   1.000
_cell.length_b   1.000
_cell.length_c   1.000
_cell.angle_alpha   90.00
_cell.angle_beta   90.00
_cell.angle_gamma   90.00
#
_symmetry.space_group_name_H-M   'P 1'
#
loop_
_entity.id
_entity.type
_entity.pdbx_description
1 polymer ?
#
loop_
_entity_poly.entity_id
_entity_poly.type
_entity_poly.pdbx_seq_one_letter_code
_entity_poly.pdbx_strand_id
1 'polypeptide(L)'
;MRFLNFFLIAFGLFFTNVFYGQSVQDLQKKYSGKFNWEASKGILKFDTSGEINFEEKGTKYFIWDVPSEVKEIIIAKNTTVNGGFHTQDDCIISGENRKTSVVYGTEIQSWPQKNNIKAATISSFEAHNGTLIIQNITSLNPRSFHVRGLSAVVHLKDADFIDTRGGSGNHSDGIAAGDGSTVDNCYFETGDDVIKVYNDITVTNTTINMVQNAVPIQLGWGDYPDGAVGTFKNLTIIGNSGRGNPNGSNAIIVGRSGKYTVTINIDGLTIDNPSASIINLFDDKNDGIFEKTLKGTLKNVEVKNIKRYSVQQNGIDELELFDTTGSKISKDF
;
A
#
# COMPACT_ATOMS: atom_id res chain seq x y z
N MET A 1 -52.22 -47.88 -11.70
CA MET A 1 -51.96 -46.52 -11.20
C MET A 1 -50.46 -46.34 -11.02
N ARG A 2 -49.77 -45.73 -11.99
CA ARG A 2 -48.35 -45.37 -11.90
C ARG A 2 -48.28 -43.85 -11.77
N PHE A 3 -47.82 -43.36 -10.62
CA PHE A 3 -47.59 -41.94 -10.39
C PHE A 3 -46.33 -41.52 -11.15
N LEU A 4 -46.50 -40.59 -12.09
CA LEU A 4 -45.44 -39.95 -12.85
C LEU A 4 -45.00 -38.70 -12.07
N ASN A 5 -43.87 -38.79 -11.36
CA ASN A 5 -43.28 -37.65 -10.68
C ASN A 5 -42.56 -36.76 -11.70
N PHE A 6 -43.15 -35.61 -12.01
CA PHE A 6 -42.49 -34.51 -12.71
C PHE A 6 -41.47 -33.86 -11.78
N PHE A 7 -40.19 -34.10 -12.02
CA PHE A 7 -39.10 -33.30 -11.45
C PHE A 7 -39.01 -31.99 -12.23
N LEU A 8 -39.51 -30.90 -11.64
CA LEU A 8 -39.34 -29.55 -12.13
C LEU A 8 -37.88 -29.12 -11.86
N ILE A 9 -37.03 -29.12 -12.88
CA ILE A 9 -35.68 -28.57 -12.80
C ILE A 9 -35.82 -27.04 -12.79
N ALA A 10 -35.75 -26.44 -11.60
CA ALA A 10 -35.60 -25.01 -11.44
C ALA A 10 -34.16 -24.61 -11.83
N PHE A 11 -33.98 -24.18 -13.09
CA PHE A 11 -32.77 -23.51 -13.54
C PHE A 11 -32.66 -22.17 -12.79
N GLY A 12 -31.92 -22.17 -11.68
CA GLY A 12 -31.53 -20.96 -10.99
C GLY A 12 -30.59 -20.16 -11.88
N LEU A 13 -31.12 -19.13 -12.54
CA LEU A 13 -30.32 -18.07 -13.16
C LEU A 13 -29.54 -17.35 -12.06
N PHE A 14 -28.35 -17.85 -11.74
CA PHE A 14 -27.34 -17.06 -11.05
C PHE A 14 -26.93 -15.95 -12.01
N PHE A 15 -27.59 -14.80 -11.90
CA PHE A 15 -27.05 -13.54 -12.41
C PHE A 15 -25.79 -13.24 -11.60
N THR A 16 -24.66 -13.75 -12.06
CA THR A 16 -23.37 -13.23 -11.65
C THR A 16 -23.37 -11.77 -12.05
N ASN A 17 -23.47 -10.87 -11.08
CA ASN A 17 -23.21 -9.45 -11.31
C ASN A 17 -21.74 -9.35 -11.72
N VAL A 18 -21.48 -9.49 -13.01
CA VAL A 18 -20.18 -9.18 -13.59
C VAL A 18 -20.02 -7.68 -13.36
N PHE A 19 -19.11 -7.31 -12.46
CA PHE A 19 -18.72 -5.92 -12.28
C PHE A 19 -18.07 -5.48 -13.60
N TYR A 20 -18.85 -4.85 -14.47
CA TYR A 20 -18.34 -4.30 -15.71
C TYR A 20 -17.54 -3.05 -15.40
N GLY A 21 -16.26 -3.03 -15.81
CA GLY A 21 -15.45 -1.82 -15.80
C GLY A 21 -16.11 -0.72 -16.62
N GLN A 22 -15.83 0.54 -16.27
CA GLN A 22 -16.36 1.71 -16.97
C GLN A 22 -15.60 1.86 -18.29
N SER A 23 -16.32 1.94 -19.41
CA SER A 23 -15.70 1.96 -20.73
C SER A 23 -14.78 3.17 -20.93
N VAL A 24 -13.81 3.07 -21.85
CA VAL A 24 -12.96 4.21 -22.22
C VAL A 24 -13.78 5.38 -22.78
N GLN A 25 -14.90 5.09 -23.46
CA GLN A 25 -15.82 6.12 -23.96
C GLN A 25 -16.56 6.84 -22.83
N ASP A 26 -16.85 6.16 -21.72
CA ASP A 26 -17.41 6.81 -20.55
C ASP A 26 -16.37 7.68 -19.86
N LEU A 27 -15.14 7.19 -19.70
CA LEU A 27 -14.03 8.01 -19.21
C LEU A 27 -13.85 9.28 -20.05
N GLN A 28 -13.97 9.20 -21.39
CA GLN A 28 -13.86 10.37 -22.27
C GLN A 28 -14.85 11.49 -21.93
N LYS A 29 -16.05 11.13 -21.44
CA LYS A 29 -17.08 12.10 -21.03
C LYS A 29 -16.87 12.61 -19.61
N LYS A 30 -16.14 11.85 -18.79
CA LYS A 30 -16.03 12.04 -17.33
C LYS A 30 -14.66 12.53 -16.90
N TYR A 31 -13.68 12.59 -17.80
CA TYR A 31 -12.39 13.21 -17.59
C TYR A 31 -12.37 14.63 -18.13
N SER A 32 -12.00 15.62 -17.32
CA SER A 32 -11.99 17.03 -17.74
C SER A 32 -10.80 17.44 -18.61
N GLY A 33 -9.74 16.61 -18.66
CA GLY A 33 -8.57 16.82 -19.51
C GLY A 33 -8.70 16.14 -20.87
N LYS A 34 -7.55 15.95 -21.54
CA LYS A 34 -7.44 15.23 -22.82
C LYS A 34 -6.63 13.95 -22.64
N PHE A 35 -7.02 12.92 -23.38
CA PHE A 35 -6.26 11.69 -23.52
C PHE A 35 -6.40 11.11 -24.92
N ASN A 36 -5.45 10.25 -25.29
CA ASN A 36 -5.47 9.43 -26.50
C ASN A 36 -5.71 7.96 -26.13
N TRP A 37 -6.47 7.25 -26.96
CA TRP A 37 -6.78 5.82 -26.79
C TRP A 37 -6.37 5.03 -28.04
N GLU A 38 -5.35 4.19 -27.90
CA GLU A 38 -4.90 3.27 -28.95
C GLU A 38 -5.54 1.89 -28.74
N ALA A 39 -6.80 1.77 -29.16
CA ALA A 39 -7.63 0.58 -28.94
C ALA A 39 -6.99 -0.75 -29.37
N SER A 40 -6.23 -0.75 -30.47
CA SER A 40 -5.57 -1.96 -30.99
C SER A 40 -4.43 -2.46 -30.09
N LYS A 41 -3.90 -1.63 -29.20
CA LYS A 41 -2.84 -1.97 -28.26
C LYS A 41 -3.30 -2.01 -26.80
N GLY A 42 -4.49 -1.51 -26.51
CA GLY A 42 -4.97 -1.37 -25.15
C GLY A 42 -4.27 -0.25 -24.36
N ILE A 43 -3.76 0.80 -25.03
CA ILE A 43 -2.98 1.87 -24.39
C ILE A 43 -3.81 3.16 -24.30
N LEU A 44 -4.02 3.66 -23.08
CA LEU A 44 -4.59 4.97 -22.82
C LEU A 44 -3.51 5.94 -22.33
N LYS A 45 -3.39 7.11 -22.96
CA LYS A 45 -2.43 8.14 -22.57
C LYS A 45 -3.11 9.44 -22.18
N PHE A 46 -3.01 9.85 -20.92
CA PHE A 46 -3.43 11.17 -20.45
C PHE A 46 -2.43 12.24 -20.92
N ASP A 47 -2.84 13.07 -21.87
CA ASP A 47 -2.01 14.10 -22.49
C ASP A 47 -1.99 15.41 -21.71
N THR A 48 -3.06 15.71 -20.97
CA THR A 48 -3.16 16.92 -20.15
C THR A 48 -3.75 16.62 -18.79
N SER A 49 -3.48 17.49 -17.81
CA SER A 49 -4.09 17.43 -16.50
C SER A 49 -5.62 17.52 -16.56
N GLY A 50 -6.27 16.90 -15.58
CA GLY A 50 -7.72 16.83 -15.49
C GLY A 50 -8.18 16.04 -14.27
N GLU A 51 -9.49 15.94 -14.10
CA GLU A 51 -10.15 15.24 -13.01
C GLU A 51 -11.11 14.19 -13.57
N ILE A 52 -11.10 13.03 -12.95
CA ILE A 52 -12.09 11.96 -13.18
C ILE A 52 -13.34 12.27 -12.34
N ASN A 53 -14.51 12.30 -12.97
CA ASN A 53 -15.78 12.59 -12.29
C ASN A 53 -16.95 11.72 -12.77
N PHE A 54 -17.00 10.47 -12.31
CA PHE A 54 -18.14 9.57 -12.46
C PHE A 54 -19.21 9.83 -11.38
N GLU A 55 -19.95 10.93 -11.50
CA GLU A 55 -20.96 11.38 -10.52
C GLU A 55 -21.93 10.28 -10.06
N GLU A 56 -22.27 9.34 -10.95
CA GLU A 56 -23.13 8.19 -10.66
C GLU A 56 -22.57 7.23 -9.59
N LYS A 57 -21.25 7.29 -9.31
CA LYS A 57 -20.59 6.54 -8.22
C LYS A 57 -20.68 7.25 -6.86
N GLY A 58 -21.43 8.36 -6.79
CA GLY A 58 -21.58 9.16 -5.58
C GLY A 58 -20.23 9.58 -5.03
N THR A 59 -19.96 9.28 -3.76
CA THR A 59 -18.71 9.70 -3.12
C THR A 59 -17.45 9.02 -3.71
N LYS A 60 -17.58 7.97 -4.53
CA LYS A 60 -16.46 7.34 -5.25
C LYS A 60 -16.32 7.84 -6.70
N TYR A 61 -16.85 9.03 -7.03
CA TYR A 61 -16.84 9.61 -8.39
C TYR A 61 -15.45 9.69 -9.05
N PHE A 62 -14.40 9.82 -8.25
CA PHE A 62 -13.02 10.00 -8.71
C PHE A 62 -12.33 8.69 -9.14
N ILE A 63 -13.00 7.54 -8.97
CA ILE A 63 -12.44 6.22 -9.26
C ILE A 63 -12.90 5.77 -10.64
N TRP A 64 -11.94 5.48 -11.52
CA TRP A 64 -12.18 4.76 -12.75
C TRP A 64 -11.99 3.26 -12.52
N ASP A 65 -13.06 2.48 -12.68
CA ASP A 65 -12.96 1.01 -12.74
C ASP A 65 -12.48 0.64 -14.15
N VAL A 66 -11.19 0.38 -14.28
CA VAL A 66 -10.48 0.20 -15.55
C VAL A 66 -10.96 -1.09 -16.22
N PRO A 67 -11.48 -1.04 -17.45
CA PRO A 67 -12.01 -2.21 -18.13
C PRO A 67 -10.86 -3.05 -18.70
N SER A 68 -11.07 -4.36 -18.83
CA SER A 68 -10.01 -5.33 -19.18
C SER A 68 -9.33 -5.09 -20.53
N GLU A 69 -9.95 -4.37 -21.45
CA GLU A 69 -9.32 -3.98 -22.72
C GLU A 69 -8.18 -2.96 -22.56
N VAL A 70 -8.10 -2.25 -21.43
CA VAL A 70 -7.00 -1.33 -21.12
C VAL A 70 -5.88 -2.12 -20.46
N LYS A 71 -4.76 -2.24 -21.17
CA LYS A 71 -3.56 -2.96 -20.72
C LYS A 71 -2.48 -2.02 -20.20
N GLU A 72 -2.50 -0.77 -20.65
CA GLU A 72 -1.55 0.25 -20.21
C GLU A 72 -2.21 1.62 -20.08
N ILE A 73 -1.89 2.31 -18.99
CA ILE A 73 -2.26 3.70 -18.73
C ILE A 73 -0.96 4.50 -18.62
N ILE A 74 -0.81 5.54 -19.43
CA ILE A 74 0.36 6.43 -19.45
C ILE A 74 -0.08 7.83 -19.03
N ILE A 75 0.62 8.43 -18.08
CA ILE A 75 0.43 9.82 -17.67
C ILE A 75 1.58 10.64 -18.24
N ALA A 76 1.29 11.58 -19.13
CA ALA A 76 2.31 12.38 -19.78
C ALA A 76 3.15 13.20 -18.79
N LYS A 77 4.30 13.70 -19.24
CA LYS A 77 5.11 14.62 -18.43
C LYS A 77 4.32 15.91 -18.15
N ASN A 78 4.43 16.43 -16.93
CA ASN A 78 3.71 17.63 -16.45
C ASN A 78 2.17 17.48 -16.47
N THR A 79 1.68 16.26 -16.29
CA THR A 79 0.26 15.94 -16.25
C THR A 79 -0.12 15.42 -14.88
N THR A 80 -1.19 15.99 -14.33
CA THR A 80 -1.81 15.54 -13.09
C THR A 80 -3.21 15.01 -13.36
N VAL A 81 -3.43 13.72 -13.06
CA VAL A 81 -4.75 13.09 -13.06
C VAL A 81 -5.28 13.11 -11.64
N ASN A 82 -6.31 13.93 -11.37
CA ASN A 82 -7.04 13.87 -10.10
C ASN A 82 -8.03 12.70 -10.15
N GLY A 83 -7.72 11.62 -9.43
CA GLY A 83 -8.53 10.40 -9.47
C GLY A 83 -7.85 9.16 -8.87
N GLY A 84 -8.38 7.99 -9.22
CA GLY A 84 -7.80 6.68 -8.91
C GLY A 84 -8.18 5.63 -9.95
N PHE A 85 -7.38 4.56 -10.03
CA PHE A 85 -7.49 3.50 -11.03
C PHE A 85 -7.68 2.14 -10.35
N HIS A 86 -8.83 1.51 -10.59
CA HIS A 86 -9.19 0.21 -10.01
C HIS A 86 -9.26 -0.83 -11.14
N THR A 87 -8.31 -1.76 -11.17
CA THR A 87 -8.08 -2.70 -12.28
C THR A 87 -8.64 -4.08 -11.99
N GLN A 88 -9.10 -4.78 -13.03
CA GLN A 88 -9.71 -6.13 -12.94
C GLN A 88 -8.89 -7.21 -13.68
N ASP A 89 -7.79 -6.83 -14.32
CA ASP A 89 -6.94 -7.67 -15.16
C ASP A 89 -5.53 -7.06 -15.17
N ASP A 90 -4.58 -7.73 -15.82
CA ASP A 90 -3.21 -7.26 -15.97
C ASP A 90 -3.17 -5.84 -16.55
N CYS A 91 -2.49 -4.93 -15.86
CA CYS A 91 -2.40 -3.53 -16.26
C CYS A 91 -1.09 -2.88 -15.80
N ILE A 92 -0.51 -2.06 -16.67
CA ILE A 92 0.64 -1.20 -16.35
C ILE A 92 0.15 0.24 -16.25
N ILE A 93 0.41 0.90 -15.14
CA ILE A 93 0.15 2.33 -14.94
C ILE A 93 1.50 3.03 -14.80
N SER A 94 1.85 3.86 -15.78
CA SER A 94 3.14 4.51 -15.83
C SER A 94 3.05 6.02 -16.01
N GLY A 95 4.04 6.74 -15.51
CA GLY A 95 4.30 8.12 -15.91
C GLY A 95 5.39 8.18 -16.98
N GLU A 96 5.38 9.21 -17.82
CA GLU A 96 6.53 9.56 -18.65
C GLU A 96 7.66 10.17 -17.81
N ASN A 97 7.34 10.71 -16.64
CA ASN A 97 8.31 11.30 -15.73
C ASN A 97 7.87 11.17 -14.27
N ARG A 98 8.65 10.42 -13.47
CA ARG A 98 8.41 10.17 -12.03
C ARG A 98 7.92 11.38 -11.24
N LYS A 99 8.51 12.55 -11.45
CA LYS A 99 8.26 13.75 -10.62
C LYS A 99 7.16 14.66 -11.14
N THR A 100 6.71 14.49 -12.38
CA THR A 100 5.76 15.42 -13.03
C THR A 100 4.57 14.72 -13.68
N SER A 101 4.58 13.39 -13.74
CA SER A 101 3.41 12.56 -13.99
C SER A 101 2.81 12.21 -12.63
N VAL A 102 1.62 12.74 -12.34
CA VAL A 102 1.05 12.69 -10.99
C VAL A 102 -0.36 12.09 -11.00
N VAL A 103 -0.61 11.14 -10.10
CA VAL A 103 -1.98 10.77 -9.68
C VAL A 103 -2.25 11.46 -8.36
N TYR A 104 -3.21 12.38 -8.36
CA TYR A 104 -3.51 13.24 -7.23
C TYR A 104 -4.86 12.88 -6.60
N GLY A 105 -4.91 12.85 -5.26
CA GLY A 105 -6.15 12.61 -4.51
C GLY A 105 -6.83 13.91 -4.08
N THR A 106 -6.40 14.50 -2.97
CA THR A 106 -7.07 15.65 -2.34
C THR A 106 -6.21 16.31 -1.28
N GLU A 107 -6.29 17.64 -1.14
CA GLU A 107 -5.72 18.39 0.00
C GLU A 107 -6.51 18.20 1.31
N ILE A 108 -7.70 17.59 1.25
CA ILE A 108 -8.56 17.46 2.43
C ILE A 108 -8.02 16.35 3.34
N GLN A 109 -7.54 16.74 4.53
CA GLN A 109 -7.22 15.78 5.60
C GLN A 109 -8.45 14.99 6.05
N SER A 110 -8.23 13.73 6.45
CA SER A 110 -9.29 12.81 6.89
C SER A 110 -10.48 12.73 5.93
N TRP A 111 -10.20 12.74 4.62
CA TRP A 111 -11.24 12.71 3.58
C TRP A 111 -12.23 11.55 3.75
N PRO A 112 -11.83 10.29 4.04
CA PRO A 112 -12.79 9.19 4.18
C PRO A 112 -13.81 9.44 5.28
N GLN A 113 -13.37 9.91 6.44
CA GLN A 113 -14.21 10.19 7.61
C GLN A 113 -15.18 11.33 7.34
N LYS A 114 -14.70 12.43 6.74
CA LYS A 114 -15.55 13.56 6.34
C LYS A 114 -16.63 13.18 5.34
N ASN A 115 -16.43 12.08 4.63
CA ASN A 115 -17.36 11.56 3.63
C ASN A 115 -18.09 10.28 4.07
N ASN A 116 -17.97 9.87 5.34
CA ASN A 116 -18.57 8.65 5.90
C ASN A 116 -18.24 7.38 5.09
N ILE A 117 -17.03 7.29 4.54
CA ILE A 117 -16.50 6.13 3.83
C ILE A 117 -15.49 5.38 4.71
N LYS A 118 -15.53 4.05 4.65
CA LYS A 118 -14.48 3.20 5.19
C LYS A 118 -13.20 3.40 4.37
N ALA A 119 -12.13 3.89 5.01
CA ALA A 119 -10.83 4.16 4.41
C ALA A 119 -10.32 3.02 3.50
N ALA A 120 -10.36 1.78 4.01
CA ALA A 120 -9.94 0.58 3.29
C ALA A 120 -10.80 0.19 2.07
N THR A 121 -11.71 1.05 1.58
CA THR A 121 -12.52 0.81 0.37
C THR A 121 -12.21 1.78 -0.76
N ILE A 122 -11.22 2.67 -0.56
CA ILE A 122 -10.74 3.60 -1.58
C ILE A 122 -9.22 3.65 -1.56
N SER A 123 -8.64 3.79 -2.74
CA SER A 123 -7.20 3.83 -2.97
C SER A 123 -6.93 4.57 -4.28
N SER A 124 -5.75 5.15 -4.44
CA SER A 124 -5.33 5.72 -5.74
C SER A 124 -5.12 4.64 -6.78
N PHE A 125 -4.61 3.48 -6.38
CA PHE A 125 -4.44 2.31 -7.23
C PHE A 125 -4.98 1.07 -6.53
N GLU A 126 -5.86 0.34 -7.19
CA GLU A 126 -6.38 -0.95 -6.72
C GLU A 126 -6.25 -2.00 -7.82
N ALA A 127 -5.78 -3.19 -7.45
CA ALA A 127 -5.91 -4.39 -8.26
C ALA A 127 -6.94 -5.30 -7.57
N HIS A 128 -7.96 -5.72 -8.32
CA HIS A 128 -8.92 -6.74 -7.86
C HIS A 128 -8.55 -8.13 -8.34
N ASN A 129 -7.81 -8.21 -9.45
CA ASN A 129 -7.33 -9.43 -10.07
C ASN A 129 -6.18 -9.08 -11.04
N GLY A 130 -5.50 -10.10 -11.59
CA GLY A 130 -4.35 -9.91 -12.47
C GLY A 130 -3.12 -9.38 -11.74
N THR A 131 -2.17 -8.83 -12.50
CA THR A 131 -0.97 -8.17 -12.00
C THR A 131 -1.01 -6.69 -12.33
N LEU A 132 -0.83 -5.84 -11.31
CA LEU A 132 -0.73 -4.40 -11.49
C LEU A 132 0.72 -3.94 -11.35
N ILE A 133 1.23 -3.25 -12.37
CA ILE A 133 2.55 -2.61 -12.33
C ILE A 133 2.35 -1.09 -12.27
N ILE A 134 2.93 -0.43 -11.28
CA ILE A 134 2.90 1.03 -11.13
C ILE A 134 4.33 1.55 -11.20
N GLN A 135 4.63 2.40 -12.19
CA GLN A 135 6.01 2.82 -12.42
C GLN A 135 6.24 4.25 -12.90
N ASN A 136 7.41 4.81 -12.57
CA ASN A 136 7.87 6.12 -13.05
C ASN A 136 6.83 7.23 -12.84
N ILE A 137 6.20 7.26 -11.66
CA ILE A 137 5.08 8.17 -11.34
C ILE A 137 5.11 8.64 -9.88
N THR A 138 4.44 9.75 -9.59
CA THR A 138 4.13 10.20 -8.22
C THR A 138 2.64 9.99 -7.91
N SER A 139 2.35 9.35 -6.78
CA SER A 139 1.04 9.35 -6.13
C SER A 139 1.05 10.40 -5.02
N LEU A 140 0.17 11.40 -5.12
CA LEU A 140 0.17 12.56 -4.23
C LEU A 140 -1.17 12.73 -3.50
N ASN A 141 -1.10 12.84 -2.18
CA ASN A 141 -2.22 13.15 -1.28
C ASN A 141 -3.45 12.27 -1.55
N PRO A 142 -3.34 10.93 -1.45
CA PRO A 142 -4.42 10.02 -1.80
C PRO A 142 -5.65 10.28 -0.92
N ARG A 143 -6.86 10.07 -1.44
CA ARG A 143 -8.09 10.22 -0.64
C ARG A 143 -8.18 9.20 0.51
N SER A 144 -7.47 8.08 0.39
CA SER A 144 -7.14 7.17 1.49
C SER A 144 -5.83 6.48 1.12
N PHE A 145 -5.83 5.19 0.79
CA PHE A 145 -4.60 4.43 0.59
C PHE A 145 -3.94 4.81 -0.75
N HIS A 146 -2.62 4.69 -0.86
CA HIS A 146 -1.96 4.77 -2.16
C HIS A 146 -2.25 3.53 -3.00
N VAL A 147 -1.88 2.34 -2.51
CA VAL A 147 -1.90 1.10 -3.29
C VAL A 147 -2.55 -0.05 -2.53
N ARG A 148 -3.47 -0.76 -3.20
CA ARG A 148 -4.06 -2.01 -2.70
C ARG A 148 -4.08 -3.10 -3.77
N GLY A 149 -3.71 -4.32 -3.39
CA GLY A 149 -3.75 -5.48 -4.29
C GLY A 149 -4.92 -6.43 -4.04
N LEU A 150 -5.63 -6.38 -2.92
CA LEU A 150 -6.77 -7.30 -2.63
C LEU A 150 -6.50 -8.79 -2.92
N SER A 151 -5.28 -9.27 -2.65
CA SER A 151 -4.71 -10.60 -3.00
C SER A 151 -4.11 -10.73 -4.40
N ALA A 152 -4.34 -9.79 -5.31
CA ALA A 152 -3.61 -9.63 -6.56
C ALA A 152 -2.18 -9.12 -6.33
N VAL A 153 -1.28 -9.47 -7.25
CA VAL A 153 0.14 -9.09 -7.21
C VAL A 153 0.30 -7.65 -7.68
N VAL A 154 1.08 -6.87 -6.93
CA VAL A 154 1.39 -5.48 -7.31
C VAL A 154 2.90 -5.24 -7.32
N HIS A 155 3.40 -4.64 -8.39
CA HIS A 155 4.80 -4.24 -8.54
C HIS A 155 4.92 -2.73 -8.60
N LEU A 156 5.64 -2.14 -7.64
CA LEU A 156 5.96 -0.71 -7.61
C LEU A 156 7.40 -0.51 -8.07
N LYS A 157 7.63 0.37 -9.03
CA LYS A 157 8.97 0.61 -9.57
C LYS A 157 9.24 2.08 -9.88
N ASP A 158 10.36 2.62 -9.43
CA ASP A 158 10.76 4.00 -9.78
C ASP A 158 9.66 5.05 -9.45
N ALA A 159 8.93 4.88 -8.34
CA ALA A 159 7.75 5.66 -8.02
C ALA A 159 7.83 6.37 -6.65
N ASP A 160 7.06 7.45 -6.49
CA ASP A 160 6.94 8.19 -5.23
C ASP A 160 5.51 8.13 -4.69
N PHE A 161 5.36 7.93 -3.38
CA PHE A 161 4.06 7.89 -2.70
C PHE A 161 4.09 8.87 -1.53
N ILE A 162 3.40 10.00 -1.67
CA ILE A 162 3.58 11.18 -0.82
C ILE A 162 2.23 11.65 -0.28
N ASP A 163 2.18 11.91 1.02
CA ASP A 163 1.11 12.65 1.70
C ASP A 163 1.68 13.89 2.39
N THR A 164 1.53 15.05 1.76
CA THR A 164 2.01 16.33 2.28
C THR A 164 1.05 16.98 3.27
N ARG A 165 -0.10 16.36 3.55
CA ARG A 165 -1.13 16.99 4.40
C ARG A 165 -0.78 16.96 5.87
N GLY A 166 0.07 16.02 6.30
CA GLY A 166 0.40 15.80 7.71
C GLY A 166 -0.80 15.39 8.57
N GLY A 167 -0.61 15.38 9.89
CA GLY A 167 -1.64 15.02 10.86
C GLY A 167 -1.86 13.51 10.98
N SER A 168 -3.06 13.13 11.44
CA SER A 168 -3.51 11.74 11.54
C SER A 168 -4.87 11.57 10.85
N GLY A 169 -5.21 10.33 10.51
CA GLY A 169 -6.52 9.99 9.95
C GLY A 169 -6.66 10.16 8.44
N ASN A 170 -5.59 10.49 7.71
CA ASN A 170 -5.61 10.47 6.24
C ASN A 170 -5.69 9.05 5.67
N HIS A 171 -5.24 8.05 6.44
CA HIS A 171 -5.13 6.65 5.99
C HIS A 171 -4.36 6.54 4.68
N SER A 172 -3.25 7.27 4.57
CA SER A 172 -2.40 7.33 3.38
C SER A 172 -1.41 6.19 3.32
N ASP A 173 -1.87 4.98 3.60
CA ASP A 173 -1.09 3.75 3.61
C ASP A 173 -0.34 3.57 2.29
N GLY A 174 0.89 3.03 2.34
CA GLY A 174 1.71 2.80 1.15
C GLY A 174 1.17 1.65 0.30
N ILE A 175 1.54 0.41 0.64
CA ILE A 175 1.14 -0.79 -0.10
C ILE A 175 0.69 -1.93 0.81
N ALA A 176 -0.42 -2.56 0.42
CA ALA A 176 -0.85 -3.88 0.89
C ALA A 176 -1.34 -4.70 -0.31
N ALA A 177 -0.60 -5.74 -0.70
CA ALA A 177 -0.86 -6.52 -1.91
C ALA A 177 -0.67 -8.03 -1.67
N GLY A 178 -0.96 -8.86 -2.67
CA GLY A 178 -0.84 -10.31 -2.61
C GLY A 178 0.60 -10.84 -2.62
N ASP A 179 0.75 -12.15 -2.43
CA ASP A 179 2.04 -12.85 -2.39
C ASP A 179 2.86 -12.61 -3.67
N GLY A 180 4.16 -12.38 -3.51
CA GLY A 180 5.10 -12.14 -4.62
C GLY A 180 5.13 -10.70 -5.12
N SER A 181 4.44 -9.77 -4.45
CA SER A 181 4.49 -8.34 -4.75
C SER A 181 5.90 -7.76 -4.54
N THR A 182 6.22 -6.68 -5.27
CA THR A 182 7.55 -6.05 -5.18
C THR A 182 7.49 -4.54 -5.08
N VAL A 183 8.51 -3.95 -4.44
CA VAL A 183 8.73 -2.50 -4.36
C VAL A 183 10.19 -2.23 -4.67
N ASP A 184 10.50 -1.56 -5.78
CA ASP A 184 11.89 -1.31 -6.21
C ASP A 184 12.13 0.17 -6.56
N ASN A 185 13.18 0.75 -5.98
CA ASN A 185 13.59 2.14 -6.23
C ASN A 185 12.50 3.18 -5.93
N CYS A 186 11.74 2.96 -4.86
CA CYS A 186 10.60 3.80 -4.48
C CYS A 186 10.94 4.79 -3.35
N TYR A 187 10.14 5.85 -3.26
CA TYR A 187 10.14 6.77 -2.12
C TYR A 187 8.76 6.81 -1.50
N PHE A 188 8.70 6.73 -0.16
CA PHE A 188 7.47 6.87 0.59
C PHE A 188 7.58 7.98 1.62
N GLU A 189 6.55 8.81 1.69
CA GLU A 189 6.32 9.81 2.73
C GLU A 189 4.84 9.78 3.08
N THR A 190 4.43 8.75 3.81
CA THR A 190 3.03 8.40 4.02
C THR A 190 2.63 8.52 5.49
N GLY A 191 1.43 9.04 5.75
CA GLY A 191 0.92 9.31 7.10
C GLY A 191 0.25 8.10 7.76
N ASP A 192 0.67 6.87 7.45
CA ASP A 192 0.16 5.62 8.03
C ASP A 192 1.13 4.43 7.77
N ASP A 193 0.64 3.19 7.78
CA ASP A 193 1.37 1.96 7.45
C ASP A 193 1.96 2.01 6.03
N VAL A 194 3.28 1.98 5.89
CA VAL A 194 3.97 2.13 4.60
C VAL A 194 4.02 0.80 3.84
N ILE A 195 4.76 -0.19 4.37
CA ILE A 195 4.85 -1.53 3.79
C ILE A 195 4.10 -2.50 4.72
N LYS A 196 2.97 -3.04 4.25
CA LYS A 196 2.23 -4.06 5.00
C LYS A 196 2.70 -5.45 4.60
N VAL A 197 3.42 -6.13 5.50
CA VAL A 197 3.92 -7.49 5.27
C VAL A 197 2.82 -8.48 5.59
N TYR A 198 1.70 -8.39 4.86
CA TYR A 198 0.53 -9.26 5.03
C TYR A 198 0.57 -10.52 4.18
N ASN A 199 1.51 -10.53 3.25
CA ASN A 199 1.79 -11.53 2.25
C ASN A 199 3.30 -11.43 1.95
N ASP A 200 3.83 -12.40 1.22
CA ASP A 200 5.24 -12.38 0.81
C ASP A 200 5.53 -11.16 -0.08
N ILE A 201 6.50 -10.34 0.32
CA ILE A 201 6.84 -9.11 -0.39
C ILE A 201 8.36 -8.88 -0.42
N THR A 202 8.85 -8.42 -1.58
CA THR A 202 10.25 -8.03 -1.75
C THR A 202 10.38 -6.52 -1.95
N VAL A 203 11.24 -5.88 -1.17
CA VAL A 203 11.48 -4.43 -1.21
C VAL A 203 12.96 -4.16 -1.45
N THR A 204 13.29 -3.37 -2.47
CA THR A 204 14.68 -3.04 -2.84
C THR A 204 14.87 -1.54 -3.07
N ASN A 205 16.03 -1.02 -2.68
CA ASN A 205 16.47 0.35 -2.99
C ASN A 205 15.44 1.43 -2.61
N THR A 206 14.76 1.25 -1.48
CA THR A 206 13.59 2.06 -1.13
C THR A 206 13.93 3.00 0.03
N THR A 207 13.46 4.23 -0.07
CA THR A 207 13.56 5.22 1.01
C THR A 207 12.19 5.50 1.60
N ILE A 208 12.08 5.48 2.92
CA ILE A 208 10.87 5.85 3.66
C ILE A 208 11.20 7.03 4.56
N ASN A 209 10.53 8.16 4.33
CA ASN A 209 10.55 9.32 5.21
C ASN A 209 9.43 9.19 6.26
N MET A 210 9.81 8.97 7.51
CA MET A 210 8.89 8.84 8.63
C MET A 210 8.33 10.20 9.05
N VAL A 211 7.14 10.50 8.52
CA VAL A 211 6.29 11.60 8.94
C VAL A 211 5.37 11.19 10.10
N GLN A 212 4.56 12.13 10.59
CA GLN A 212 3.59 11.85 11.66
C GLN A 212 2.69 10.67 11.29
N ASN A 213 2.49 9.75 12.25
CA ASN A 213 1.70 8.52 12.11
C ASN A 213 2.28 7.44 11.16
N ALA A 214 3.45 7.67 10.55
CA ALA A 214 4.08 6.69 9.69
C ALA A 214 4.54 5.44 10.46
N VAL A 215 4.34 4.27 9.85
CA VAL A 215 4.93 2.99 10.28
C VAL A 215 5.58 2.34 9.06
N PRO A 216 6.92 2.34 8.94
CA PRO A 216 7.63 1.78 7.79
C PRO A 216 7.23 0.34 7.44
N ILE A 217 7.15 -0.54 8.45
CA ILE A 217 6.82 -1.96 8.28
C ILE A 217 5.71 -2.33 9.27
N GLN A 218 4.53 -2.62 8.74
CA GLN A 218 3.37 -3.06 9.52
C GLN A 218 3.19 -4.58 9.38
N LEU A 219 3.08 -5.26 10.52
CA LEU A 219 3.01 -6.71 10.60
C LEU A 219 1.59 -7.25 10.74
N GLY A 220 0.58 -6.49 11.20
CA GLY A 220 -0.79 -6.99 11.25
C GLY A 220 -1.69 -6.32 12.28
N TRP A 221 -2.98 -6.23 11.98
CA TRP A 221 -4.05 -5.69 12.83
C TRP A 221 -5.08 -6.75 13.30
N GLY A 222 -4.85 -8.03 13.03
CA GLY A 222 -5.74 -9.12 13.42
C GLY A 222 -5.05 -10.48 13.33
N ASP A 223 -5.80 -11.57 13.25
CA ASP A 223 -5.26 -12.94 13.12
C ASP A 223 -4.75 -13.25 11.70
N TYR A 224 -4.03 -12.26 11.15
CA TYR A 224 -3.33 -12.25 9.90
C TYR A 224 -2.16 -11.28 10.08
N PRO A 225 -1.02 -11.53 9.44
CA PRO A 225 -0.70 -12.55 8.47
C PRO A 225 0.12 -13.68 9.10
N ASP A 226 -0.28 -14.94 8.92
CA ASP A 226 0.47 -16.07 9.47
C ASP A 226 1.35 -16.72 8.40
N GLY A 227 2.67 -16.64 8.58
CA GLY A 227 3.67 -17.19 7.68
C GLY A 227 4.26 -16.21 6.66
N ALA A 228 3.81 -14.96 6.60
CA ALA A 228 4.29 -13.98 5.63
C ALA A 228 5.79 -13.65 5.81
N VAL A 229 6.48 -13.43 4.70
CA VAL A 229 7.90 -13.10 4.63
C VAL A 229 8.12 -11.76 3.92
N GLY A 230 8.64 -10.79 4.66
CA GLY A 230 9.15 -9.54 4.10
C GLY A 230 10.65 -9.62 3.86
N THR A 231 11.08 -9.49 2.61
CA THR A 231 12.51 -9.45 2.24
C THR A 231 12.88 -8.05 1.75
N PHE A 232 13.86 -7.42 2.39
CA PHE A 232 14.26 -6.05 2.14
C PHE A 232 15.75 -5.98 1.80
N LYS A 233 16.11 -5.14 0.81
CA LYS A 233 17.50 -4.85 0.47
C LYS A 233 17.70 -3.36 0.24
N ASN A 234 18.74 -2.78 0.84
CA ASN A 234 19.06 -1.35 0.71
C ASN A 234 17.84 -0.48 1.11
N LEU A 235 17.31 -0.71 2.31
CA LEU A 235 16.21 0.07 2.88
C LEU A 235 16.78 1.27 3.66
N THR A 236 16.33 2.47 3.30
CA THR A 236 16.72 3.71 4.01
C THR A 236 15.51 4.28 4.74
N ILE A 237 15.62 4.47 6.04
CA ILE A 237 14.62 5.12 6.89
C ILE A 237 15.16 6.46 7.35
N ILE A 238 14.47 7.54 7.00
CA ILE A 238 14.80 8.91 7.42
C ILE A 238 13.61 9.57 8.12
N GLY A 239 13.81 10.78 8.62
CA GLY A 239 12.76 11.61 9.21
C GLY A 239 12.98 11.83 10.70
N ASN A 240 11.98 12.39 11.36
CA ASN A 240 12.08 12.71 12.79
C ASN A 240 10.78 12.40 13.57
N SER A 241 9.82 11.74 12.92
CA SER A 241 8.49 11.47 13.47
C SER A 241 8.13 9.98 13.32
N GLY A 242 6.87 9.64 13.55
CA GLY A 242 6.31 8.29 13.42
C GLY A 242 4.95 8.17 14.10
N ARG A 243 4.42 6.94 14.16
CA ARG A 243 3.22 6.62 14.94
C ARG A 243 3.52 6.49 16.42
N GLY A 244 3.01 7.42 17.22
CA GLY A 244 3.15 7.36 18.67
C GLY A 244 3.18 8.75 19.29
N ASN A 245 3.51 8.80 20.58
CA ASN A 245 3.76 10.05 21.29
C ASN A 245 5.22 10.47 21.01
N PRO A 246 5.57 11.76 20.89
CA PRO A 246 6.97 12.20 20.77
C PRO A 246 7.93 11.65 21.85
N ASN A 247 7.42 11.15 22.98
CA ASN A 247 8.21 10.47 24.03
C ASN A 247 8.13 8.93 24.01
N GLY A 248 7.43 8.33 23.04
CA GLY A 248 7.18 6.90 22.99
C GLY A 248 6.86 6.38 21.57
N SER A 249 7.64 5.40 21.14
CA SER A 249 7.25 4.40 20.13
C SER A 249 7.18 4.83 18.66
N ASN A 250 8.14 5.56 18.08
CA ASN A 250 8.19 5.71 16.61
C ASN A 250 8.87 4.48 15.96
N ALA A 251 8.28 3.29 16.16
CA ALA A 251 8.91 2.05 15.74
C ALA A 251 8.90 1.87 14.21
N ILE A 252 10.00 1.34 13.67
CA ILE A 252 10.16 1.02 12.25
C ILE A 252 9.33 -0.21 11.89
N ILE A 253 9.37 -1.24 12.73
CA ILE A 253 8.61 -2.48 12.58
C ILE A 253 7.55 -2.54 13.68
N VAL A 254 6.28 -2.67 13.32
CA VAL A 254 5.17 -2.69 14.27
C VAL A 254 4.26 -3.89 14.04
N GLY A 255 4.00 -4.66 15.10
CA GLY A 255 2.90 -5.64 15.13
C GLY A 255 1.84 -5.23 16.15
N ARG A 256 0.56 -5.20 15.75
CA ARG A 256 -0.54 -4.70 16.59
C ARG A 256 -1.32 -5.81 17.29
N SER A 257 -2.37 -6.30 16.64
CA SER A 257 -3.36 -7.21 17.22
C SER A 257 -3.33 -8.56 16.53
N GLY A 258 -3.75 -9.61 17.25
CA GLY A 258 -3.99 -10.96 16.72
C GLY A 258 -2.84 -11.94 16.88
N LYS A 259 -3.06 -13.15 16.36
CA LYS A 259 -2.16 -14.30 16.43
C LYS A 259 -1.52 -14.58 15.08
N TYR A 260 -0.19 -14.49 15.02
CA TYR A 260 0.55 -14.74 13.78
C TYR A 260 2.06 -14.90 13.99
N THR A 261 2.71 -15.50 13.00
CA THR A 261 4.18 -15.46 12.82
C THR A 261 4.55 -14.74 11.52
N VAL A 262 5.44 -13.74 11.60
CA VAL A 262 5.98 -13.03 10.43
C VAL A 262 7.49 -13.08 10.43
N THR A 263 8.10 -13.25 9.25
CA THR A 263 9.56 -13.20 9.07
C THR A 263 9.96 -11.92 8.35
N ILE A 264 10.92 -11.17 8.92
CA ILE A 264 11.50 -9.98 8.32
C ILE A 264 13.00 -10.18 8.10
N ASN A 265 13.41 -10.15 6.84
CA ASN A 265 14.82 -10.25 6.44
C ASN A 265 15.24 -8.94 5.78
N ILE A 266 16.22 -8.24 6.33
CA ILE A 266 16.74 -6.99 5.79
C ILE A 266 18.24 -7.12 5.55
N ASP A 267 18.70 -6.79 4.35
CA ASP A 267 20.11 -6.70 3.99
C ASP A 267 20.45 -5.28 3.53
N GLY A 268 21.16 -4.52 4.36
CA GLY A 268 21.43 -3.11 4.14
C GLY A 268 20.28 -2.25 4.63
N LEU A 269 20.33 -1.91 5.92
CA LEU A 269 19.36 -1.03 6.59
C LEU A 269 20.08 0.22 7.09
N THR A 270 19.76 1.38 6.53
CA THR A 270 20.23 2.67 7.06
C THR A 270 19.08 3.35 7.78
N ILE A 271 19.31 3.75 9.03
CA ILE A 271 18.32 4.49 9.83
C ILE A 271 18.95 5.83 10.22
N ASP A 272 18.26 6.93 9.90
CA ASP A 272 18.54 8.26 10.41
C ASP A 272 17.24 8.91 10.89
N ASN A 273 16.80 8.48 12.07
CA ASN A 273 15.64 9.05 12.76
C ASN A 273 15.87 9.04 14.28
N PRO A 274 16.10 10.22 14.91
CA PRO A 274 16.49 10.30 16.31
C PRO A 274 15.39 9.94 17.31
N SER A 275 14.14 9.84 16.84
CA SER A 275 12.98 9.49 17.68
C SER A 275 12.53 8.05 17.48
N ALA A 276 13.12 7.32 16.53
CA ALA A 276 12.70 5.97 16.19
C ALA A 276 13.08 4.92 17.24
N SER A 277 12.35 3.79 17.22
CA SER A 277 12.78 2.50 17.77
C SER A 277 12.80 1.47 16.64
N ILE A 278 13.51 0.35 16.81
CA ILE A 278 13.57 -0.68 15.76
C ILE A 278 12.23 -1.40 15.66
N ILE A 279 11.74 -1.96 16.76
CA ILE A 279 10.52 -2.75 16.78
C ILE A 279 9.57 -2.29 17.87
N ASN A 280 8.28 -2.54 17.68
CA ASN A 280 7.31 -2.64 18.75
C ASN A 280 6.27 -3.73 18.45
N LEU A 281 6.05 -4.62 19.40
CA LEU A 281 4.97 -5.62 19.38
C LEU A 281 3.97 -5.24 20.47
N PHE A 282 2.75 -4.87 20.07
CA PHE A 282 1.73 -4.35 20.98
C PHE A 282 0.87 -5.49 21.56
N ASP A 283 0.26 -5.23 22.71
CA ASP A 283 -0.91 -5.98 23.19
C ASP A 283 -2.08 -5.00 23.27
N ASP A 284 -2.77 -4.81 22.13
CA ASP A 284 -3.89 -3.86 22.06
C ASP A 284 -5.09 -4.30 22.92
N LYS A 285 -5.21 -5.60 23.23
CA LYS A 285 -6.26 -6.13 24.10
C LYS A 285 -5.92 -5.92 25.58
N ASN A 286 -4.65 -5.72 25.92
CA ASN A 286 -4.12 -5.66 27.28
C ASN A 286 -4.54 -6.89 28.11
N ASP A 287 -4.60 -8.06 27.48
CA ASP A 287 -4.97 -9.32 28.13
C ASP A 287 -3.75 -10.14 28.58
N GLY A 288 -2.53 -9.67 28.25
CA GLY A 288 -1.27 -10.35 28.58
C GLY A 288 -0.99 -11.58 27.72
N ILE A 289 -1.75 -11.78 26.64
CA ILE A 289 -1.59 -12.92 25.73
C ILE A 289 -0.73 -12.51 24.53
N PHE A 290 0.52 -12.98 24.53
CA PHE A 290 1.51 -12.66 23.50
C PHE A 290 1.50 -13.70 22.38
N GLU A 291 0.64 -13.48 21.39
CA GLU A 291 0.40 -14.43 20.28
C GLU A 291 1.08 -14.07 18.96
N LYS A 292 1.94 -13.04 18.97
CA LYS A 292 2.68 -12.58 17.80
C LYS A 292 4.13 -13.00 17.89
N THR A 293 4.65 -13.61 16.83
CA THR A 293 6.06 -13.95 16.71
C THR A 293 6.69 -13.20 15.54
N LEU A 294 7.72 -12.40 15.81
CA LEU A 294 8.55 -11.78 14.80
C LEU A 294 9.86 -12.55 14.70
N LYS A 295 10.19 -13.03 13.51
CA LYS A 295 11.42 -13.76 13.19
C LYS A 295 12.25 -13.04 12.14
N GLY A 296 13.47 -13.51 11.93
CA GLY A 296 14.30 -13.16 10.77
C GLY A 296 15.59 -12.46 11.15
N THR A 297 16.16 -11.71 10.21
CA THR A 297 17.49 -11.13 10.39
C THR A 297 17.63 -9.77 9.72
N LEU A 298 18.22 -8.81 10.43
CA LEU A 298 18.68 -7.52 9.92
C LEU A 298 20.21 -7.58 9.80
N LYS A 299 20.74 -7.51 8.58
CA LYS A 299 22.17 -7.52 8.27
C LYS A 299 22.61 -6.20 7.69
N ASN A 300 23.89 -5.88 7.85
CA ASN A 300 24.49 -4.66 7.34
C ASN A 300 23.72 -3.42 7.82
N VAL A 301 23.38 -3.41 9.11
CA VAL A 301 22.63 -2.31 9.72
C VAL A 301 23.58 -1.15 10.01
N GLU A 302 23.25 0.02 9.48
CA GLU A 302 23.87 1.29 9.80
C GLU A 302 22.88 2.14 10.61
N VAL A 303 23.09 2.15 11.93
CA VAL A 303 22.24 2.91 12.86
C VAL A 303 22.83 4.30 13.09
N LYS A 304 22.16 5.34 12.60
CA LYS A 304 22.45 6.73 12.92
C LYS A 304 21.34 7.25 13.83
N ASN A 305 21.73 7.73 15.01
CA ASN A 305 20.87 8.48 15.93
C ASN A 305 19.69 7.73 16.57
N ILE A 306 19.50 6.41 16.37
CA ILE A 306 18.47 5.68 17.13
C ILE A 306 18.88 5.54 18.60
N LYS A 307 17.90 5.66 19.51
CA LYS A 307 18.15 5.65 20.97
C LYS A 307 17.63 4.43 21.70
N ARG A 308 16.95 3.52 21.00
CA ARG A 308 16.38 2.33 21.62
C ARG A 308 16.03 1.23 20.64
N TYR A 309 16.09 -0.01 21.11
CA TYR A 309 15.59 -1.16 20.36
C TYR A 309 14.05 -1.22 20.31
N SER A 310 13.38 -1.14 21.46
CA SER A 310 11.92 -1.23 21.60
C SER A 310 11.42 -0.42 22.79
N VAL A 311 10.14 -0.02 22.80
CA VAL A 311 9.46 0.45 24.01
C VAL A 311 8.31 -0.45 24.44
N GLN A 312 7.90 -1.38 23.58
CA GLN A 312 6.83 -2.33 23.85
C GLN A 312 7.12 -3.64 23.12
N GLN A 313 7.29 -4.71 23.88
CA GLN A 313 7.64 -6.03 23.36
C GLN A 313 6.66 -7.08 23.91
N ASN A 314 5.38 -6.84 23.67
CA ASN A 314 4.29 -7.71 24.04
C ASN A 314 4.06 -8.77 22.95
N GLY A 315 5.12 -9.55 22.70
CA GLY A 315 5.22 -10.53 21.63
C GLY A 315 6.53 -11.32 21.75
N ILE A 316 6.66 -12.37 20.95
CA ILE A 316 7.89 -13.16 20.84
C ILE A 316 8.77 -12.51 19.77
N ASP A 317 9.92 -11.99 20.17
CA ASP A 317 10.89 -11.37 19.27
C ASP A 317 12.13 -12.26 19.12
N GLU A 318 12.19 -12.94 17.98
CA GLU A 318 13.31 -13.78 17.54
C GLU A 318 14.19 -13.08 16.49
N LEU A 319 14.04 -11.76 16.31
CA LEU A 319 14.80 -11.01 15.31
C LEU A 319 16.28 -10.94 15.66
N GLU A 320 17.17 -11.19 14.72
CA GLU A 320 18.61 -11.03 14.93
C GLU A 320 19.16 -9.80 14.20
N LEU A 321 20.06 -9.05 14.84
CA LEU A 321 20.62 -7.81 14.29
C LEU A 321 22.13 -7.94 14.14
N PHE A 322 22.65 -7.57 12.98
CA PHE A 322 24.08 -7.61 12.64
C PHE A 322 24.52 -6.29 12.01
N ASP A 323 25.65 -5.75 12.48
CA ASP A 323 26.24 -4.53 11.92
C ASP A 323 26.91 -4.77 10.55
N THR A 324 27.54 -3.73 10.01
CA THR A 324 28.25 -3.77 8.71
C THR A 324 29.53 -4.61 8.73
N THR A 325 30.00 -5.06 9.89
CA THR A 325 31.12 -5.99 10.04
C THR A 325 30.66 -7.44 10.19
N GLY A 326 29.35 -7.67 10.28
CA GLY A 326 28.75 -8.98 10.56
C GLY A 326 28.71 -9.34 12.04
N SER A 327 29.00 -8.40 12.94
CA SER A 327 28.94 -8.62 14.39
C SER A 327 27.50 -8.47 14.88
N LYS A 328 27.07 -9.36 15.78
CA LYS A 328 25.72 -9.30 16.37
C LYS A 328 25.58 -8.07 17.27
N ILE A 329 24.54 -7.28 17.06
CA ILE A 329 24.22 -6.09 17.85
C ILE A 329 23.38 -6.52 19.07
N SER A 330 23.72 -5.99 20.26
CA SER A 330 22.88 -6.16 21.46
C SER A 330 21.51 -5.50 21.26
N LYS A 331 20.45 -5.99 21.90
CA LYS A 331 19.13 -5.34 21.92
C LYS A 331 18.95 -4.38 23.11
N ASP A 332 19.99 -4.23 23.94
CA ASP A 332 19.99 -3.43 25.17
C ASP A 332 20.58 -2.01 24.95
N PHE A 333 20.17 -1.34 23.87
CA PHE A 333 20.51 0.06 23.61
C PHE A 333 19.26 0.93 23.56
#